data_AF-A0A7S3FVA6-F1
#
_entry.id   AF-A0A7S3FVA6-F1
#
_cell.length_a   1.000
_cell.length_b   1.000
_cell.length_c   1.000
_cell.angle_alpha   90.00
_cell.angle_beta   90.00
_cell.angle_gamma   90.00
#
_symmetry.space_group_name_H-M   'P 1'
#
loop_
_entity.id
_entity.type
_entity.pdbx_description
1 polymer ?
#
loop_
_entity_poly.entity_id
_entity_poly.type
_entity_poly.pdbx_seq_one_letter_code
_entity_poly.pdbx_strand_id
1 'polypeptide(L)'
;RPPRSFHCSTCGVCVEVHDHHCPWVGTCVGHRNIRFFIGFLLAAATHSTVTLIICFAAFTQLPRNQEDFYSSCVKGVMVYTAVIAISLFIFAAYQLCGLGLENTASNEDIRGRWNGNLQNRRSVSIYKGQSSCISKSSHQLFSKLTE
;
A
#
# COMPACT_ATOMS: atom_id res chain seq x y z
N ARG A 1 3.48 -6.54 -25.83
CA ARG A 1 2.96 -5.86 -24.61
C ARG A 1 3.93 -4.74 -24.28
N PRO A 2 3.50 -3.49 -24.07
CA PRO A 2 4.38 -2.42 -23.64
C PRO A 2 5.22 -2.83 -22.42
N PRO A 3 6.45 -2.35 -22.27
CA PRO A 3 7.27 -2.63 -21.10
C PRO A 3 6.50 -2.27 -19.81
N ARG A 4 6.64 -3.09 -18.77
CA ARG A 4 5.91 -2.97 -17.48
C ARG A 4 4.38 -3.18 -17.55
N SER A 5 3.82 -3.51 -18.71
CA SER A 5 2.39 -3.86 -18.81
C SER A 5 2.13 -5.35 -18.55
N PHE A 6 0.98 -5.66 -17.96
CA PHE A 6 0.55 -7.03 -17.69
C PHE A 6 -0.92 -7.22 -18.07
N HIS A 7 -1.24 -8.39 -18.63
CA HIS A 7 -2.63 -8.75 -18.91
C HIS A 7 -3.22 -9.44 -17.69
N CYS A 8 -4.24 -8.85 -17.08
CA CYS A 8 -4.99 -9.47 -16.00
C CYS A 8 -6.15 -10.27 -16.59
N SER A 9 -6.14 -11.59 -16.43
CA SER A 9 -7.22 -12.47 -16.88
C SER A 9 -8.52 -12.20 -16.15
N THR A 10 -8.48 -11.86 -14.86
CA THR A 10 -9.68 -11.55 -14.06
C THR A 10 -10.42 -10.34 -14.58
N CYS A 11 -9.72 -9.27 -14.96
CA CYS A 11 -10.35 -8.07 -15.52
C CYS A 11 -10.47 -8.10 -17.06
N GLY A 12 -9.83 -9.06 -17.74
CA GLY A 12 -9.81 -9.14 -19.20
C GLY A 12 -9.08 -7.98 -19.90
N VAL A 13 -8.21 -7.24 -19.20
CA VAL A 13 -7.56 -6.03 -19.73
C VAL A 13 -6.04 -6.03 -19.49
N CYS A 14 -5.32 -5.33 -20.36
CA CYS A 14 -3.91 -5.03 -20.16
C CYS A 14 -3.75 -3.75 -19.32
N VAL A 15 -2.95 -3.83 -18.26
CA VAL A 15 -2.72 -2.75 -17.29
C VAL A 15 -1.26 -2.31 -17.39
N GLU A 16 -1.04 -1.00 -17.54
CA GLU A 16 0.28 -0.38 -17.51
C GLU A 16 0.81 -0.26 -16.06
N VAL A 17 2.11 -0.53 -15.87
CA VAL A 17 2.78 -0.66 -14.56
C VAL A 17 1.87 -1.42 -13.59
N HIS A 18 1.50 -2.63 -14.00
CA HIS A 18 0.54 -3.43 -13.26
C HIS A 18 1.12 -3.82 -11.90
N ASP A 19 0.40 -3.48 -10.84
CA ASP A 19 0.78 -3.82 -9.48
C ASP A 19 0.12 -5.13 -9.06
N HIS A 20 -1.21 -5.17 -9.02
CA HIS A 20 -1.97 -6.39 -8.74
C HIS A 20 -3.44 -6.23 -9.15
N HIS A 21 -4.17 -7.33 -9.22
CA HIS A 21 -5.63 -7.30 -9.15
C HIS A 21 -6.04 -7.34 -7.68
N CYS A 22 -6.79 -6.35 -7.22
CA CYS A 22 -7.21 -6.27 -5.84
C CYS A 22 -8.69 -6.67 -5.72
N PRO A 23 -9.00 -7.81 -5.09
CA PRO A 23 -10.38 -8.27 -4.91
C PRO A 23 -11.20 -7.29 -4.07
N TRP A 24 -10.57 -6.60 -3.12
CA TRP A 24 -11.23 -5.68 -2.19
C TRP A 24 -11.83 -4.45 -2.87
N VAL A 25 -11.18 -3.93 -3.91
CA VAL A 25 -11.69 -2.82 -4.71
C VAL A 25 -12.29 -3.28 -6.04
N GLY A 26 -12.28 -4.59 -6.32
CA GLY A 26 -12.85 -5.19 -7.53
C GLY A 26 -12.18 -4.75 -8.83
N THR A 27 -10.93 -4.24 -8.78
CA THR A 27 -10.25 -3.70 -9.96
C THR A 27 -8.74 -3.92 -9.92
N CYS A 28 -8.09 -3.77 -11.07
CA CYS A 28 -6.64 -3.76 -11.14
C CYS A 28 -6.06 -2.45 -10.60
N VAL A 29 -5.04 -2.59 -9.76
CA VAL A 29 -4.18 -1.50 -9.32
C VAL A 29 -2.97 -1.42 -10.27
N GLY A 30 -2.69 -0.23 -10.77
CA GLY A 30 -1.56 0.04 -11.66
C GLY A 30 -1.34 1.53 -11.82
N HIS A 31 -0.61 1.94 -12.87
CA HIS A 31 -0.13 3.30 -13.04
C HIS A 31 -1.20 4.40 -12.81
N ARG A 32 -2.41 4.22 -13.36
CA ARG A 32 -3.46 5.25 -13.34
C ARG A 32 -4.13 5.45 -11.98
N ASN A 33 -4.19 4.43 -11.13
CA ASN A 33 -4.96 4.47 -9.89
C ASN A 33 -4.14 4.16 -8.62
N ILE A 34 -2.84 3.89 -8.74
CA ILE A 34 -1.98 3.57 -7.60
C ILE A 34 -1.97 4.68 -6.53
N ARG A 35 -2.02 5.95 -6.93
CA ARG A 35 -2.09 7.09 -6.00
C ARG A 35 -3.35 7.06 -5.12
N PHE A 36 -4.48 6.70 -5.72
CA PHE A 36 -5.77 6.61 -5.03
C PHE A 36 -5.82 5.38 -4.14
N PHE A 37 -5.22 4.28 -4.59
CA PHE A 37 -5.09 3.06 -3.80
C PHE A 37 -4.24 3.29 -2.54
N ILE A 38 -3.10 3.99 -2.64
CA ILE A 38 -2.30 4.37 -1.47
C ILE A 38 -3.11 5.28 -0.53
N GLY A 39 -3.83 6.28 -1.06
CA GLY A 39 -4.71 7.13 -0.25
C GLY A 39 -5.80 6.34 0.48
N PHE A 40 -6.40 5.36 -0.19
CA PHE A 40 -7.37 4.43 0.40
C PHE A 40 -6.74 3.61 1.54
N LEU A 41 -5.54 3.05 1.35
CA LEU A 41 -4.85 2.28 2.39
C LEU A 41 -4.57 3.13 3.63
N LEU A 42 -4.08 4.36 3.44
CA LEU A 42 -3.81 5.29 4.54
C LEU A 42 -5.10 5.68 5.26
N ALA A 43 -6.16 6.01 4.53
CA ALA A 43 -7.46 6.36 5.13
C ALA A 43 -8.05 5.18 5.93
N ALA A 44 -7.98 3.96 5.39
CA ALA A 44 -8.44 2.76 6.07
C ALA A 44 -7.60 2.43 7.32
N ALA A 45 -6.28 2.62 7.25
CA ALA A 45 -5.39 2.47 8.39
C ALA A 45 -5.71 3.51 9.49
N THR A 46 -5.86 4.78 9.13
CA THR A 46 -6.26 5.85 10.05
C THR A 46 -7.61 5.58 10.70
N HIS A 47 -8.62 5.18 9.92
CA HIS A 47 -9.94 4.82 10.45
C HIS A 47 -9.85 3.68 11.49
N SER A 48 -9.05 2.65 11.18
CA SER A 48 -8.81 1.52 12.08
C SER A 48 -8.12 1.96 13.37
N THR A 49 -7.12 2.86 13.28
CA THR A 49 -6.44 3.42 14.45
C THR A 49 -7.35 4.28 15.31
N VAL A 50 -8.18 5.14 14.70
CA VAL A 50 -9.15 5.96 15.44
C VAL A 50 -10.13 5.07 16.17
N THR A 51 -10.64 4.03 15.52
CA THR A 51 -11.54 3.05 16.15
C THR A 51 -10.85 2.34 17.32
N LEU A 52 -9.60 1.92 17.16
CA LEU A 52 -8.82 1.30 18.24
C LEU A 52 -8.66 2.24 19.45
N ILE A 53 -8.36 3.52 19.21
CA ILE A 53 -8.22 4.53 20.29
C ILE A 53 -9.55 4.70 21.03
N ILE A 54 -10.66 4.81 20.30
CA ILE A 54 -12.00 4.96 20.89
C ILE A 54 -12.35 3.72 21.72
N CYS A 55 -12.14 2.51 21.18
CA CYS A 55 -12.44 1.28 21.91
C CYS A 55 -11.53 1.08 23.12
N PHE A 56 -10.25 1.47 23.04
CA PHE A 56 -9.34 1.44 24.18
C PHE A 56 -9.80 2.42 25.27
N ALA A 57 -10.19 3.64 24.90
CA ALA A 57 -10.75 4.61 25.84
C ALA A 57 -12.07 4.14 26.47
N ALA A 58 -12.92 3.45 25.71
CA ALA A 58 -14.14 2.83 26.26
C ALA A 58 -13.81 1.69 27.24
N PHE A 59 -12.81 0.87 26.92
CA PHE A 59 -12.38 -0.24 27.75
C PHE A 59 -11.86 0.21 29.13
N THR A 60 -11.16 1.33 29.22
CA THR A 60 -10.67 1.85 30.52
C THR A 60 -11.76 2.32 31.46
N GLN A 61 -12.97 2.60 30.94
CA GLN A 61 -14.12 3.04 31.72
C GLN A 61 -15.03 1.87 32.14
N LEU A 62 -14.76 0.65 31.70
CA LEU A 62 -15.61 -0.50 32.01
C LEU A 62 -15.40 -1.02 33.45
N PRO A 63 -16.48 -1.41 34.15
CA PRO A 63 -16.38 -2.02 35.46
C PRO A 63 -15.66 -3.37 35.36
N ARG A 64 -14.54 -3.50 36.07
CA ARG A 64 -13.60 -4.63 35.96
C ARG A 64 -14.18 -5.99 36.37
N ASN A 65 -15.29 -6.00 37.10
CA ASN A 65 -15.88 -7.20 37.69
C ASN A 65 -17.18 -7.65 36.99
N GLN A 66 -17.55 -7.04 35.86
CA GLN A 66 -18.78 -7.37 35.13
C GLN A 66 -18.48 -7.58 33.65
N GLU A 67 -18.31 -8.85 33.27
CA GLU A 67 -18.08 -9.26 31.88
C GLU A 67 -19.41 -9.48 31.16
N ASP A 68 -20.01 -8.38 30.72
CA ASP A 68 -21.21 -8.42 29.87
C ASP A 68 -20.83 -8.55 28.39
N PHE A 69 -21.83 -8.86 27.56
CA PHE A 69 -21.69 -8.96 26.11
C PHE A 69 -21.01 -7.72 25.49
N TYR A 70 -21.31 -6.53 26.02
CA TYR A 70 -20.70 -5.28 25.59
C TYR A 70 -19.18 -5.24 25.82
N SER A 71 -18.70 -5.64 27.00
CA SER A 71 -17.26 -5.73 27.33
C SER A 71 -16.53 -6.66 26.37
N SER A 72 -17.13 -7.82 26.09
CA SER A 72 -16.59 -8.79 25.14
C SER A 72 -16.53 -8.25 23.71
N CYS A 73 -17.56 -7.53 23.26
CA CYS A 73 -17.58 -6.87 21.96
C CYS A 73 -16.48 -5.82 21.82
N VAL A 74 -16.32 -4.94 22.82
CA VAL A 74 -15.28 -3.90 22.82
C VAL A 74 -13.90 -4.53 22.68
N LYS A 75 -13.58 -5.56 23.48
CA LYS A 75 -12.30 -6.29 23.37
C LYS A 75 -12.10 -6.92 21.99
N GLY A 76 -13.15 -7.54 21.44
CA GLY A 76 -13.11 -8.13 20.10
C GLY A 76 -12.82 -7.10 19.01
N VAL A 77 -13.52 -5.96 19.04
CA VAL A 77 -13.30 -4.85 18.09
C VAL A 77 -11.90 -4.26 18.26
N MET A 78 -11.39 -4.11 19.48
CA MET A 78 -10.02 -3.65 19.72
C MET A 78 -8.99 -4.55 19.05
N VAL A 79 -9.08 -5.86 19.26
CA VAL A 79 -8.13 -6.83 18.67
C VAL A 79 -8.23 -6.79 17.15
N TYR A 80 -9.45 -6.83 16.60
CA TYR A 80 -9.66 -6.76 15.15
C TYR A 80 -9.08 -5.49 14.53
N THR A 81 -9.40 -4.32 15.09
CA THR A 81 -8.94 -3.03 14.58
C THR A 81 -7.44 -2.83 14.72
N ALA A 82 -6.82 -3.37 15.78
CA ALA A 82 -5.36 -3.37 15.93
C ALA A 82 -4.67 -4.19 14.84
N VAL A 83 -5.14 -5.43 14.58
CA VAL A 83 -4.57 -6.29 13.54
C VAL A 83 -4.71 -5.64 12.16
N ILE A 84 -5.90 -5.14 11.82
CA ILE A 84 -6.15 -4.48 10.54
C ILE A 84 -5.30 -3.22 10.39
N ALA A 85 -5.21 -2.37 11.42
CA ALA A 85 -4.38 -1.17 11.36
C ALA A 85 -2.91 -1.51 11.06
N ILE A 86 -2.33 -2.47 11.80
CA ILE A 86 -0.95 -2.91 11.60
C ILE A 86 -0.74 -3.45 10.19
N SER A 87 -1.60 -4.36 9.74
CA SER A 87 -1.50 -4.95 8.39
C SER A 87 -1.57 -3.88 7.29
N LEU A 88 -2.48 -2.91 7.41
CA LEU A 88 -2.64 -1.85 6.43
C LEU A 88 -1.47 -0.86 6.44
N PHE A 89 -0.92 -0.50 7.61
CA PHE A 89 0.27 0.34 7.68
C PHE A 89 1.50 -0.32 7.08
N ILE A 90 1.72 -1.61 7.35
CA ILE A 90 2.84 -2.37 6.76
C ILE A 90 2.69 -2.40 5.24
N PHE A 91 1.49 -2.70 4.73
CA PHE A 91 1.25 -2.76 3.29
C PHE A 91 1.36 -1.38 2.62
N ALA A 92 0.84 -0.32 3.25
CA ALA A 92 0.98 1.05 2.77
C ALA A 92 2.46 1.49 2.74
N ALA A 93 3.24 1.16 3.78
CA ALA A 93 4.66 1.45 3.84
C ALA A 93 5.44 0.70 2.74
N TYR A 94 5.13 -0.57 2.52
CA TYR A 94 5.74 -1.35 1.43
C TYR A 94 5.48 -0.70 0.06
N GLN A 95 4.24 -0.30 -0.21
CA GLN A 95 3.87 0.36 -1.46
C GLN A 95 4.52 1.73 -1.61
N LEU A 96 4.58 2.52 -0.53
CA LEU A 96 5.23 3.83 -0.51
C LEU A 96 6.74 3.73 -0.70
N CYS A 97 7.41 2.75 -0.10
CA CYS A 97 8.84 2.53 -0.28
C CYS A 97 9.15 2.02 -1.69
N GLY A 98 8.43 1.00 -2.17
CA GLY A 98 8.64 0.43 -3.50
C GLY A 98 8.42 1.46 -4.62
N LEU A 99 7.31 2.20 -4.57
CA LEU A 99 7.00 3.20 -5.59
C LEU A 99 7.72 4.52 -5.37
N GLY A 100 7.83 4.97 -4.12
CA GLY A 100 8.38 6.28 -3.75
C GLY A 100 9.90 6.34 -3.73
N LEU A 101 10.60 5.24 -3.43
CA LEU A 101 12.07 5.18 -3.43
C LEU A 101 12.60 4.52 -4.69
N GLU A 102 12.00 3.41 -5.11
CA GLU A 102 12.56 2.57 -6.18
C GLU A 102 11.79 2.65 -7.50
N ASN A 103 10.66 3.39 -7.55
CA ASN A 103 9.74 3.45 -8.69
C ASN A 103 9.36 2.04 -9.23
N THR A 104 9.17 1.10 -8.30
CA THR A 104 8.95 -0.32 -8.57
C THR A 104 7.57 -0.73 -8.07
N ALA A 105 6.75 -1.33 -8.94
CA ALA A 105 5.49 -1.93 -8.52
C ALA A 105 5.73 -3.25 -7.79
N SER A 106 4.86 -3.65 -6.87
CA SER A 106 4.96 -4.89 -6.08
C SER A 106 5.13 -6.12 -6.97
N ASN A 107 4.35 -6.22 -8.05
CA ASN A 107 4.49 -7.31 -9.03
C ASN A 107 5.87 -7.33 -9.71
N GLU A 108 6.50 -6.17 -9.92
CA GLU A 108 7.84 -6.11 -10.49
C GLU A 108 8.92 -6.56 -9.51
N ASP A 109 8.80 -6.20 -8.23
CA ASP A 109 9.70 -6.67 -7.16
C ASP A 109 9.58 -8.19 -7.02
N ILE A 110 8.36 -8.71 -6.86
CA ILE A 110 8.10 -10.16 -6.72
C ILE A 110 8.62 -10.92 -7.94
N ARG A 111 8.33 -10.47 -9.16
CA ARG A 111 8.82 -11.16 -10.36
C ARG A 111 10.32 -11.03 -10.55
N GLY A 112 10.92 -9.93 -10.09
CA GLY A 112 12.37 -9.75 -10.06
C GLY A 112 13.07 -10.77 -9.15
N ARG A 113 12.45 -11.10 -8.01
CA ARG A 113 12.96 -12.10 -7.07
C ARG A 113 12.79 -13.53 -7.56
N TRP A 114 11.61 -13.86 -8.11
CA TRP A 114 11.24 -15.26 -8.35
C TRP A 114 11.33 -15.72 -9.82
N ASN A 115 11.06 -14.86 -10.81
CA ASN A 115 10.83 -15.28 -12.21
C ASN A 115 11.45 -14.34 -13.28
N GLY A 116 12.55 -13.65 -12.95
CA GLY A 116 13.08 -12.58 -13.79
C GLY A 116 13.94 -13.07 -14.95
N ASN A 117 13.35 -13.25 -16.15
CA ASN A 117 14.10 -13.33 -17.42
C ASN A 117 15.00 -12.08 -17.57
N LEU A 118 16.30 -12.28 -17.79
CA LEU A 118 17.32 -11.23 -17.88
C LEU A 118 17.02 -10.15 -18.95
N GLN A 119 16.37 -10.51 -20.06
CA GLN A 119 15.94 -9.54 -21.09
C GLN A 119 14.83 -8.61 -20.57
N ASN A 120 13.85 -9.15 -19.83
CA ASN A 120 12.81 -8.35 -19.20
C ASN A 120 13.38 -7.40 -18.13
N ARG A 121 14.40 -7.84 -17.37
CA ARG A 121 15.06 -6.96 -16.39
C ARG A 121 15.72 -5.75 -17.05
N ARG A 122 16.43 -5.97 -18.17
CA ARG A 122 17.07 -4.89 -18.95
C ARG A 122 16.05 -3.91 -19.53
N SER A 123 14.96 -4.41 -20.12
CA SER A 123 13.92 -3.50 -20.63
C SER A 123 13.30 -2.67 -19.50
N VAL A 124 12.96 -3.28 -18.35
CA VAL A 124 12.36 -2.55 -17.21
C VAL A 124 13.32 -1.52 -16.61
N SER A 125 14.62 -1.83 -16.51
CA SER A 125 15.66 -0.92 -16.00
C SER A 125 15.73 0.40 -16.78
N ILE A 126 15.56 0.37 -18.11
CA ILE A 126 15.57 1.57 -18.95
C ILE A 126 14.41 2.51 -18.58
N TYR A 127 13.23 1.96 -18.28
CA TYR A 127 12.05 2.74 -17.90
C TYR A 127 12.01 3.12 -16.40
N LYS A 128 12.84 2.50 -15.55
CA LYS A 128 13.03 2.91 -14.14
C LYS A 128 13.92 4.15 -14.00
N GLY A 129 14.70 4.49 -15.04
CA GLY A 129 15.64 5.63 -15.02
C GLY A 129 15.00 7.02 -14.91
N GLN A 130 13.67 7.13 -14.97
CA GLN A 130 12.97 8.35 -14.59
C GLN A 130 12.75 8.35 -13.07
N SER A 131 13.50 9.22 -12.39
CA SER A 131 13.59 9.41 -10.94
C SER A 131 12.28 9.25 -10.18
N SER A 132 12.37 8.61 -9.00
CA SER A 132 11.27 8.50 -8.04
C SER A 132 10.73 9.89 -7.67
N CYS A 133 9.47 9.98 -7.21
CA CYS A 133 8.88 11.25 -6.79
C CYS A 133 9.75 11.95 -5.72
N ILE A 134 10.39 11.18 -4.83
CA ILE A 134 11.30 11.67 -3.79
C ILE A 134 12.63 12.14 -4.39
N SER A 135 13.17 11.42 -5.38
CA SER A 135 14.37 11.85 -6.11
C SER A 135 14.14 13.14 -6.90
N LYS A 136 12.93 13.39 -7.42
CA LYS A 136 12.59 14.65 -8.10
C LYS A 136 12.43 15.81 -7.12
N SER A 137 11.79 15.60 -5.97
CA SER A 137 11.62 16.65 -4.96
C SER A 137 12.91 16.97 -4.21
N SER A 138 13.79 15.99 -3.96
CA SER A 138 15.13 16.26 -3.41
C SER A 138 16.01 17.04 -4.39
N HIS A 139 15.95 16.72 -5.69
CA HIS A 139 16.70 17.46 -6.71
C HIS A 139 16.22 18.91 -6.88
N GLN A 140 14.91 19.18 -6.69
CA GLN A 140 14.36 20.54 -6.70
C GLN A 140 14.62 21.31 -5.39
N LEU A 141 14.69 20.63 -4.25
CA LEU A 141 15.06 21.27 -2.98
C LEU A 141 16.54 21.64 -2.96
N PHE A 142 17.42 20.73 -3.39
CA PHE A 142 18.86 21.00 -3.47
C PHE A 142 19.19 22.07 -4.50
N SER A 143 18.51 22.11 -5.66
CA SER A 143 18.74 23.17 -6.65
C SER A 143 18.35 24.56 -6.14
N LYS A 144 17.37 24.65 -5.23
CA LYS A 144 16.95 25.92 -4.59
C LYS A 144 17.81 26.33 -3.40
N LEU A 145 18.64 25.44 -2.87
CA LEU A 145 19.57 25.72 -1.76
C LEU A 145 20.97 26.11 -2.24
N THR A 146 21.23 25.96 -3.55
CA THR A 146 22.49 26.31 -4.21
C THR A 146 22.42 27.59 -5.05
N GLU A 147 21.31 28.33 -4.98
CA GLU A 147 21.17 29.73 -5.44
C GLU A 147 21.22 30.67 -4.22
#